data_AF-A0A1V6J4Z1-F1
#
_entry.id   AF-A0A1V6J4Z1-F1
#
_cell.length_a   1.000
_cell.length_b   1.000
_cell.length_c   1.000
_cell.angle_alpha   90.00
_cell.angle_beta   90.00
_cell.angle_gamma   90.00
#
_symmetry.space_group_name_H-M   'P 1'
#
loop_
_entity.id
_entity.type
_entity.pdbx_description
1 polymer ?
#
loop_
_entity_poly.entity_id
_entity_poly.type
_entity_poly.pdbx_seq_one_letter_code
_entity_poly.pdbx_strand_id
1 'polypeptide(L)'
;MQNVHNISSDMVKDCPTFAEVYPEFLEFIDGAVLIAHNAPFDIRFIAAEAERNHMPAPKNAVLDSLTLFRNWYPNLPSHRVEDLINFFDISTDGLQAHRATDDSLFVYYAIQKEMERRSAEPRFQELLQSAGNALRFTGN
;
A
#
# COMPACT_ATOMS: atom_id res chain seq x y z
N MET A 1 8.18 12.38 -21.21
CA MET A 1 8.63 11.66 -20.00
C MET A 1 7.48 10.80 -19.51
N GLN A 2 7.40 9.56 -19.99
CA GLN A 2 6.56 8.47 -19.46
C GLN A 2 7.57 7.41 -19.06
N ASN A 3 7.86 7.18 -17.78
CA ASN A 3 8.87 6.16 -17.40
C ASN A 3 8.81 5.73 -15.92
N VAL A 4 7.64 5.80 -15.28
CA VAL A 4 7.49 5.28 -13.91
C VAL A 4 6.42 4.19 -13.82
N HIS A 5 5.36 4.21 -14.65
CA HIS A 5 4.25 3.25 -14.54
C HIS A 5 3.91 2.53 -15.86
N ASN A 6 4.56 2.91 -16.96
CA ASN A 6 4.23 2.46 -18.32
C ASN A 6 2.75 2.62 -18.73
N ILE A 7 2.00 3.52 -18.07
CA ILE A 7 0.62 3.86 -18.42
C ILE A 7 0.64 4.99 -19.46
N SER A 8 0.08 4.74 -20.64
CA SER A 8 -0.11 5.76 -21.69
C SER A 8 -1.48 6.42 -21.57
N SER A 9 -1.61 7.64 -22.10
CA SER A 9 -2.90 8.33 -22.17
C SER A 9 -3.96 7.52 -22.92
N ASP A 10 -3.55 6.74 -23.92
CA ASP A 10 -4.45 5.87 -24.69
C ASP A 10 -5.02 4.73 -23.85
N MET A 11 -4.25 4.22 -22.87
CA MET A 11 -4.71 3.14 -21.98
C MET A 11 -5.81 3.59 -21.02
N VAL A 12 -5.91 4.88 -20.73
CA VAL A 12 -6.87 5.44 -19.75
C VAL A 12 -7.99 6.25 -20.39
N LYS A 13 -7.96 6.41 -21.72
CA LYS A 13 -8.88 7.30 -22.45
C LYS A 13 -10.35 6.89 -22.29
N ASP A 14 -10.61 5.59 -22.34
CA ASP A 14 -11.95 5.01 -22.25
C ASP A 14 -12.21 4.36 -20.87
N CYS A 15 -11.33 4.63 -19.89
CA CYS A 15 -11.51 4.13 -18.53
C CYS A 15 -12.51 4.98 -17.75
N PRO A 16 -13.23 4.37 -16.78
CA PRO A 16 -14.05 5.11 -15.84
C PRO A 16 -13.26 6.20 -15.11
N THR A 17 -13.96 7.29 -14.81
CA THR A 17 -13.46 8.38 -13.98
C THR A 17 -13.36 7.96 -12.52
N PHE A 18 -12.60 8.73 -11.73
CA PHE A 18 -12.51 8.52 -10.29
C PHE A 18 -13.89 8.48 -9.62
N ALA A 19 -14.77 9.43 -9.93
CA ALA A 19 -16.12 9.50 -9.36
C ALA A 19 -16.98 8.27 -9.68
N GLU A 20 -16.76 7.62 -10.82
CA GLU A 20 -17.52 6.41 -11.21
C GLU A 20 -17.05 5.17 -10.44
N VAL A 21 -15.75 5.04 -10.16
CA VAL A 21 -15.19 3.83 -9.50
C VAL A 21 -15.06 3.96 -7.99
N TYR A 22 -14.98 5.18 -7.48
CA TYR A 22 -14.70 5.42 -6.08
C TYR A 22 -15.74 4.85 -5.10
N PRO A 23 -17.06 4.87 -5.41
CA PRO A 23 -18.05 4.22 -4.55
C PRO A 23 -17.83 2.71 -4.39
N GLU A 24 -17.57 2.00 -5.50
CA GLU A 24 -17.25 0.56 -5.47
C GLU A 24 -15.95 0.28 -4.71
N PHE A 25 -14.96 1.17 -4.87
CA PHE A 25 -13.72 1.08 -4.10
C PHE A 25 -13.95 1.26 -2.59
N LEU A 26 -14.79 2.21 -2.18
CA LEU A 26 -15.15 2.42 -0.76
C LEU A 26 -15.86 1.21 -0.17
N GLU A 27 -16.76 0.58 -0.92
CA GLU A 27 -17.42 -0.67 -0.50
C GLU A 27 -16.42 -1.83 -0.39
N PHE A 28 -15.52 -1.95 -1.35
CA PHE A 28 -14.50 -3.00 -1.37
C PHE A 28 -13.57 -2.94 -0.15
N ILE A 29 -13.21 -1.73 0.29
CA ILE A 29 -12.34 -1.55 1.46
C ILE A 29 -13.10 -1.47 2.78
N ASP A 30 -14.43 -1.50 2.80
CA ASP A 30 -15.19 -1.27 4.04
C ASP A 30 -14.83 -2.30 5.12
N GLY A 31 -14.65 -1.82 6.35
CA GLY A 31 -14.19 -2.63 7.50
C GLY A 31 -12.75 -3.16 7.43
N ALA A 32 -12.02 -2.96 6.34
CA ALA A 32 -10.65 -3.45 6.19
C ALA A 32 -9.61 -2.54 6.88
N VAL A 33 -8.50 -3.14 7.32
CA VAL A 33 -7.26 -2.41 7.60
C VAL A 33 -6.41 -2.44 6.34
N LEU A 34 -6.05 -1.27 5.84
CA LEU A 34 -5.25 -1.16 4.62
C LEU A 34 -3.78 -1.22 4.95
N ILE A 35 -3.00 -1.80 4.05
CA ILE A 35 -1.55 -1.80 4.13
C ILE A 35 -1.02 -1.23 2.82
N ALA A 36 -0.17 -0.22 2.92
CA ALA A 36 0.51 0.38 1.77
C ALA A 36 2.00 0.58 2.08
N HIS A 37 2.82 0.71 1.05
CA HIS A 37 4.25 1.01 1.20
C HIS A 37 4.48 2.48 0.93
N ASN A 38 4.92 3.22 1.96
CA ASN A 38 4.90 4.68 1.95
C ASN A 38 3.46 5.23 1.87
N ALA A 39 2.58 4.69 2.72
CA ALA A 39 1.15 5.00 2.77
C ALA A 39 0.76 6.50 2.74
N PRO A 40 1.52 7.46 3.32
CA PRO A 40 1.20 8.88 3.19
C PRO A 40 1.11 9.38 1.75
N PHE A 41 1.80 8.73 0.81
CA PHE A 41 1.71 9.04 -0.61
C PHE A 41 0.30 8.73 -1.14
N ASP A 42 -0.13 7.48 -1.06
CA ASP A 42 -1.43 7.02 -1.57
C ASP A 42 -2.60 7.71 -0.88
N ILE A 43 -2.53 7.87 0.45
CA ILE A 43 -3.57 8.56 1.24
C ILE A 43 -3.80 9.97 0.72
N ARG A 44 -2.73 10.72 0.43
CA ARG A 44 -2.83 12.10 -0.07
C ARG A 44 -3.50 12.15 -1.44
N PHE A 45 -3.20 11.22 -2.35
CA PHE A 45 -3.83 11.20 -3.66
C PHE A 45 -5.33 10.85 -3.56
N ILE A 46 -5.67 9.79 -2.84
CA ILE A 46 -7.06 9.36 -2.68
C ILE A 46 -7.88 10.43 -1.96
N ALA A 47 -7.34 11.04 -0.90
CA ALA A 47 -8.04 12.11 -0.17
C ALA A 47 -8.25 13.36 -1.05
N ALA A 48 -7.24 13.77 -1.81
CA ALA A 48 -7.35 14.94 -2.70
C ALA A 48 -8.36 14.70 -3.84
N GLU A 49 -8.39 13.51 -4.44
CA GLU A 49 -9.36 13.19 -5.49
C GLU A 49 -10.79 13.04 -4.92
N ALA A 50 -10.94 12.46 -3.73
CA ALA A 50 -12.23 12.42 -3.05
C ALA A 50 -12.76 13.84 -2.77
N GLU A 51 -11.90 14.74 -2.25
CA GLU A 51 -12.25 16.14 -2.01
C GLU A 51 -12.68 16.87 -3.30
N ARG A 52 -11.92 16.72 -4.39
CA ARG A 52 -12.23 17.32 -5.70
C ARG A 52 -13.57 16.87 -6.26
N ASN A 53 -14.00 15.65 -5.95
CA ASN A 53 -15.27 15.09 -6.39
C ASN A 53 -16.39 15.22 -5.35
N HIS A 54 -16.16 15.95 -4.25
CA HIS A 54 -17.09 16.10 -3.12
C HIS A 54 -17.54 14.75 -2.52
N MET A 55 -16.64 13.79 -2.49
CA MET A 55 -16.85 12.44 -1.96
C MET A 55 -16.17 12.27 -0.59
N PRO A 56 -16.70 11.40 0.29
CA PRO A 56 -16.12 11.19 1.61
C PRO A 56 -14.77 10.49 1.53
N ALA A 57 -13.81 10.90 2.35
CA ALA A 57 -12.56 10.16 2.51
C ALA A 57 -12.81 8.78 3.15
N PRO A 58 -11.97 7.75 2.87
CA PRO A 58 -12.10 6.44 3.48
C PRO A 58 -11.89 6.51 5.00
N LYS A 59 -12.65 5.71 5.75
CA LYS A 59 -12.56 5.70 7.23
C LYS A 59 -11.52 4.72 7.77
N ASN A 60 -10.91 3.95 6.87
CA ASN A 60 -10.02 2.84 7.17
C ASN A 60 -8.75 3.29 7.90
N ALA A 61 -8.26 2.40 8.75
CA ALA A 61 -6.91 2.49 9.28
C ALA A 61 -5.92 2.05 8.19
N VAL A 62 -4.83 2.81 8.01
CA VAL A 62 -3.78 2.50 7.04
C VAL A 62 -2.44 2.28 7.74
N LEU A 63 -1.89 1.09 7.56
CA LEU A 63 -0.56 0.69 7.99
C LEU A 63 0.48 1.03 6.92
N ASP A 64 1.54 1.70 7.35
CA ASP A 64 2.70 1.95 6.50
C ASP A 64 3.76 0.86 6.67
N SER A 65 3.84 -0.05 5.68
CA SER A 65 4.83 -1.12 5.67
C SER A 65 6.26 -0.59 5.61
N LEU A 66 6.52 0.59 5.03
CA LEU A 66 7.86 1.17 4.99
C LEU A 66 8.35 1.48 6.41
N THR A 67 7.49 2.08 7.22
CA THR A 67 7.77 2.34 8.64
C THR A 67 7.97 1.04 9.41
N LEU A 68 7.14 0.01 9.17
CA LEU A 68 7.30 -1.31 9.79
C LEU A 68 8.67 -1.94 9.46
N PHE A 69 9.05 -1.99 8.18
CA PHE A 69 10.33 -2.58 7.77
C PHE A 69 11.53 -1.77 8.28
N ARG A 70 11.44 -0.44 8.36
CA ARG A 70 12.48 0.39 8.98
C ARG A 70 12.68 0.07 10.45
N ASN A 71 11.58 -0.16 11.18
CA ASN A 71 11.64 -0.53 12.59
C ASN A 71 12.19 -1.95 12.80
N TRP A 72 11.79 -2.91 11.96
CA TRP A 72 12.25 -4.29 12.06
C TRP A 72 13.67 -4.50 11.56
N TYR A 73 14.12 -3.68 10.60
CA TYR A 73 15.41 -3.81 9.93
C TYR A 73 16.09 -2.44 9.77
N PRO A 74 16.48 -1.78 10.87
CA PRO A 74 17.06 -0.44 10.83
C PRO A 74 18.42 -0.39 10.10
N ASN A 75 19.12 -1.52 10.03
CA ASN A 75 20.45 -1.63 9.42
C ASN A 75 20.41 -2.00 7.92
N LEU A 76 19.23 -2.17 7.31
CA LEU A 76 19.15 -2.40 5.88
C LEU A 76 19.55 -1.12 5.13
N PRO A 77 20.35 -1.23 4.05
CA PRO A 77 20.81 -0.08 3.29
C PRO A 77 19.68 0.61 2.53
N SER A 78 18.60 -0.11 2.25
CA SER A 78 17.41 0.39 1.58
C SER A 78 16.18 -0.42 1.99
N HIS A 79 15.02 0.24 1.95
CA HIS A 79 13.71 -0.37 2.22
C HIS A 79 12.77 -0.21 1.03
N ARG A 80 13.31 0.00 -0.19
CA ARG A 80 12.49 -0.01 -1.41
C ARG A 80 11.92 -1.40 -1.62
N VAL A 81 10.77 -1.48 -2.27
CA VAL A 81 10.08 -2.75 -2.58
C VAL A 81 11.04 -3.73 -3.27
N GLU A 82 11.80 -3.29 -4.27
CA GLU A 82 12.79 -4.11 -4.99
C GLU A 82 13.87 -4.70 -4.06
N ASP A 83 14.39 -3.90 -3.12
CA ASP A 83 15.40 -4.34 -2.18
C ASP A 83 14.82 -5.33 -1.16
N LEU A 84 13.56 -5.13 -0.77
CA LEU A 84 12.83 -6.04 0.12
C LEU A 84 12.53 -7.38 -0.56
N ILE A 85 12.14 -7.38 -1.85
CA ILE A 85 11.94 -8.60 -2.65
C ILE A 85 13.21 -9.46 -2.63
N ASN A 86 14.35 -8.83 -2.92
CA ASN A 86 15.65 -9.51 -2.90
C ASN A 86 16.03 -9.99 -1.49
N PHE A 87 15.79 -9.17 -0.46
CA PHE A 87 16.11 -9.50 0.92
C PHE A 87 15.30 -10.69 1.46
N PHE A 88 14.01 -10.78 1.09
CA PHE A 88 13.12 -11.86 1.51
C PHE A 88 13.13 -13.07 0.56
N ASP A 89 13.92 -13.03 -0.52
CA ASP A 89 13.99 -14.07 -1.54
C ASP A 89 12.58 -14.41 -2.08
N ILE A 90 11.80 -13.37 -2.40
CA ILE A 90 10.44 -13.51 -2.92
C ILE A 90 10.55 -13.74 -4.43
N SER A 91 9.96 -14.84 -4.92
CA SER A 91 9.91 -15.08 -6.36
C SER A 91 9.06 -13.99 -7.03
N THR A 92 9.63 -13.38 -8.06
CA THR A 92 8.98 -12.42 -8.94
C THR A 92 8.41 -13.08 -10.19
N ASP A 93 8.42 -14.42 -10.28
CA ASP A 93 7.96 -15.14 -11.46
C ASP A 93 6.48 -14.81 -11.76
N GLY A 94 6.26 -14.07 -12.85
CA GLY A 94 4.94 -13.60 -13.27
C GLY A 94 4.51 -12.23 -12.74
N LEU A 95 5.32 -11.57 -11.90
CA LEU A 95 5.06 -10.22 -11.39
C LEU A 95 5.92 -9.17 -12.13
N GLN A 96 5.32 -8.05 -12.50
CA GLN A 96 6.00 -6.93 -13.15
C GLN A 96 6.17 -5.78 -12.16
N ALA A 97 7.41 -5.54 -11.73
CA ALA A 97 7.75 -4.34 -10.96
C ALA A 97 7.23 -3.08 -11.67
N HIS A 98 6.71 -2.12 -10.91
CA HIS A 98 6.06 -0.88 -11.39
C HIS A 98 4.63 -1.03 -11.92
N ARG A 99 3.98 -2.17 -11.71
CA ARG A 99 2.51 -2.26 -11.74
C ARG A 99 1.96 -2.19 -10.32
N ALA A 100 0.96 -1.34 -10.10
CA ALA A 100 0.39 -1.09 -8.78
C ALA A 100 -0.11 -2.36 -8.07
N THR A 101 -0.68 -3.30 -8.82
CA THR A 101 -1.14 -4.60 -8.29
C THR A 101 0.03 -5.46 -7.80
N ASP A 102 1.11 -5.51 -8.58
CA ASP A 102 2.26 -6.35 -8.28
C ASP A 102 3.05 -5.77 -7.10
N ASP A 103 3.19 -4.44 -7.04
CA ASP A 103 3.77 -3.73 -5.88
C ASP A 103 2.97 -4.00 -4.60
N SER A 104 1.63 -4.04 -4.68
CA SER A 104 0.77 -4.39 -3.55
C SER A 104 0.95 -5.86 -3.11
N LEU A 105 1.09 -6.77 -4.06
CA LEU A 105 1.36 -8.19 -3.78
C LEU A 105 2.73 -8.40 -3.14
N PHE A 106 3.76 -7.65 -3.54
CA PHE A 106 5.08 -7.74 -2.91
C PHE A 106 5.05 -7.33 -1.44
N VAL A 107 4.34 -6.25 -1.11
CA VAL A 107 4.16 -5.83 0.29
C VAL A 107 3.45 -6.92 1.08
N TYR A 108 2.40 -7.52 0.52
CA TYR A 108 1.70 -8.64 1.14
C TYR A 108 2.63 -9.84 1.38
N TYR A 109 3.37 -10.30 0.37
CA TYR A 109 4.28 -11.44 0.50
C TYR A 109 5.42 -11.17 1.47
N ALA A 110 5.97 -9.96 1.50
CA ALA A 110 7.02 -9.59 2.45
C ALA A 110 6.52 -9.63 3.88
N ILE A 111 5.30 -9.14 4.14
CA ILE A 111 4.68 -9.23 5.46
C ILE A 111 4.36 -10.69 5.81
N GLN A 112 3.83 -11.46 4.87
CA GLN A 112 3.52 -12.88 5.09
C GLN A 112 4.78 -13.69 5.41
N LYS A 113 5.85 -13.58 4.61
CA LYS A 113 7.12 -14.26 4.87
C LYS A 113 7.72 -13.85 6.20
N GLU A 114 7.56 -12.59 6.58
CA GLU A 114 8.00 -12.12 7.88
C GLU A 114 7.17 -12.73 9.02
N MET A 115 5.85 -12.83 8.86
CA MET A 115 4.97 -13.52 9.81
C MET A 115 5.32 -15.01 9.95
N GLU A 116 5.63 -15.68 8.84
CA GLU A 116 6.07 -17.08 8.82
C GLU A 116 7.45 -17.27 9.49
N ARG A 117 8.41 -16.36 9.21
CA ARG A 117 9.75 -16.38 9.84
C ARG A 117 9.69 -16.11 11.34
N ARG A 118 8.71 -15.35 11.81
CA ARG A 118 8.65 -14.82 13.17
C ARG A 118 7.38 -15.28 13.88
N SER A 119 7.30 -16.56 14.23
CA SER A 119 6.21 -17.14 15.04
C SER A 119 6.15 -16.66 16.51
N ALA A 120 6.76 -15.52 16.87
CA ALA A 120 6.80 -15.02 18.25
C ALA A 120 5.85 -13.83 18.46
N GLU A 121 4.93 -14.01 19.41
CA GLU A 121 3.71 -13.22 19.63
C GLU A 121 3.82 -11.74 20.08
N PRO A 122 4.96 -11.10 20.42
CA PRO A 122 4.91 -9.66 20.70
C PRO A 122 4.64 -8.82 19.43
N ARG A 123 5.09 -9.26 18.25
CA ARG A 123 5.19 -8.38 17.06
C ARG A 123 3.93 -8.32 16.19
N PHE A 124 3.11 -9.37 16.20
CA PHE A 124 1.78 -9.28 15.58
C PHE A 124 0.90 -8.31 16.37
N GLN A 125 1.00 -8.31 17.70
CA GLN A 125 0.37 -7.28 18.52
C GLN A 125 0.99 -5.90 18.30
N GLU A 126 2.29 -5.75 18.05
CA GLU A 126 2.87 -4.46 17.62
C GLU A 126 2.33 -4.01 16.25
N LEU A 127 2.07 -4.95 15.34
CA LEU A 127 1.46 -4.66 14.03
C LEU A 127 0.00 -4.21 14.21
N LEU A 128 -0.76 -4.87 15.08
CA LEU A 128 -2.11 -4.46 15.47
C LEU A 128 -2.16 -3.16 16.29
N GLN A 129 -1.19 -2.93 17.18
CA GLN A 129 -1.07 -1.70 17.97
C GLN A 129 -0.64 -0.53 17.09
N SER A 130 0.27 -0.76 16.13
CA SER A 130 0.61 0.24 15.12
C SER A 130 -0.57 0.51 14.19
N ALA A 131 -1.48 -0.45 13.99
CA ALA A 131 -2.77 -0.20 13.34
C ALA A 131 -3.68 0.72 14.18
N GLY A 132 -3.53 0.73 15.51
CA GLY A 132 -4.17 1.70 16.40
C GLY A 132 -3.65 3.14 16.25
N ASN A 133 -2.34 3.29 15.94
CA ASN A 133 -1.69 4.54 15.55
C ASN A 133 -1.64 4.73 14.02
N ALA A 134 -2.44 3.96 13.27
CA ALA A 134 -2.43 3.96 11.82
C ALA A 134 -2.72 5.34 11.27
N LEU A 135 -2.16 5.60 10.09
CA LEU A 135 -2.55 6.73 9.30
C LEU A 135 -4.04 6.61 8.99
N ARG A 136 -4.70 7.75 8.95
CA ARG A 136 -6.09 7.88 8.51
C ARG A 136 -6.11 8.77 7.29
N PHE A 137 -7.13 8.60 6.46
CA PHE A 137 -7.42 9.58 5.43
C PHE A 137 -8.04 10.81 6.11
N THR A 138 -7.19 11.66 6.68
CA THR A 138 -7.62 12.97 7.18
C THR A 138 -7.70 13.90 5.97
N GLY A 139 -8.91 14.38 5.67
CA GLY A 139 -9.05 15.61 4.89
C GLY A 139 -8.46 16.76 5.72
N ASN A 140 -7.83 17.73 5.05
CA ASN A 140 -7.42 18.98 5.68
C ASN A 140 -8.61 19.67 6.38
#